data_AF-A0A961TG60-F1
#
_entry.id   AF-A0A961TG60-F1
#
_cell.length_a   1.000
_cell.length_b   1.000
_cell.length_c   1.000
_cell.angle_alpha   90.00
_cell.angle_beta   90.00
_cell.angle_gamma   90.00
#
_symmetry.space_group_name_H-M   'P 1'
#
loop_
_entity.id
_entity.type
_entity.pdbx_description
1 polymer ?
#
loop_
_entity_poly.entity_id
_entity_poly.type
_entity_poly.pdbx_seq_one_letter_code
_entity_poly.pdbx_strand_id
1 'polypeptide(L)'
;MAKAAAKTAAKPAAKKPAASAAKTAAAKKTAEPKPSLGKGPVGKVSQVIGAVVDVSFGDHLPEILNGLETINNGQRLVLEVAQHLGENTVRTIAMDSTEGLVRGQEVVDLGQPISVPVGEETLGRILNVIGEPIDEAGPVKTTARRAIHQKAPDFVEQSTEAQILVTGIKVVDLLAPYARGGKIGLFGGAGVGKTVLIQEL
;
A
#
# COMPACT_ATOMS: atom_id res chain seq x y z
N MET A 1 -28.12 -49.25 73.57
CA MET A 1 -28.94 -49.05 72.36
C MET A 1 -28.61 -47.69 71.77
N ALA A 2 -28.43 -47.66 70.45
CA ALA A 2 -27.86 -46.55 69.69
C ALA A 2 -28.74 -45.29 69.65
N LYS A 3 -28.11 -44.12 69.53
CA LYS A 3 -28.72 -42.97 68.83
C LYS A 3 -27.64 -42.08 68.22
N ALA A 4 -27.81 -41.82 66.93
CA ALA A 4 -27.03 -40.93 66.10
C ALA A 4 -27.36 -39.45 66.38
N ALA A 5 -26.40 -38.55 66.15
CA ALA A 5 -26.45 -37.52 65.10
C ALA A 5 -25.43 -36.37 65.35
N ALA A 6 -24.60 -36.16 64.33
CA ALA A 6 -23.97 -34.94 63.81
C ALA A 6 -23.57 -33.77 64.74
N LYS A 7 -22.29 -33.37 64.62
CA LYS A 7 -21.81 -31.99 64.81
C LYS A 7 -20.88 -31.55 63.68
N THR A 8 -21.02 -30.27 63.35
CA THR A 8 -20.48 -29.46 62.26
C THR A 8 -19.17 -28.74 62.65
N ALA A 9 -18.31 -28.45 61.64
CA ALA A 9 -17.33 -27.34 61.51
C ALA A 9 -16.10 -27.29 62.47
N ALA A 10 -14.88 -26.83 62.16
CA ALA A 10 -14.22 -26.21 60.98
C ALA A 10 -12.66 -26.30 61.08
N LYS A 11 -11.97 -26.29 59.91
CA LYS A 11 -10.57 -25.85 59.54
C LYS A 11 -9.34 -26.48 60.27
N PRO A 12 -8.08 -26.43 59.72
CA PRO A 12 -7.53 -25.52 58.70
C PRO A 12 -6.60 -26.09 57.59
N ALA A 13 -6.45 -25.26 56.55
CA ALA A 13 -5.32 -24.94 55.68
C ALA A 13 -4.18 -25.94 55.32
N ALA A 14 -4.00 -26.03 53.98
CA ALA A 14 -2.76 -25.96 53.19
C ALA A 14 -1.85 -27.20 53.04
N LYS A 15 -1.89 -27.78 51.82
CA LYS A 15 -0.71 -28.30 51.12
C LYS A 15 -0.88 -28.13 49.60
N LYS A 16 0.08 -27.46 48.98
CA LYS A 16 0.20 -27.17 47.55
C LYS A 16 0.67 -28.41 46.79
N PRO A 17 0.23 -28.65 45.54
CA PRO A 17 1.10 -29.39 44.63
C PRO A 17 1.27 -28.76 43.23
N ALA A 18 2.50 -28.96 42.75
CA ALA A 18 2.96 -29.22 41.39
C ALA A 18 2.78 -28.15 40.29
N ALA A 19 3.91 -27.56 39.91
CA ALA A 19 4.10 -26.87 38.64
C ALA A 19 4.31 -27.89 37.51
N SER A 20 3.54 -27.78 36.42
CA SER A 20 3.86 -28.42 35.14
C SER A 20 4.47 -27.37 34.21
N ALA A 21 5.63 -27.71 33.64
CA ALA A 21 6.37 -26.90 32.69
C ALA A 21 5.56 -26.60 31.42
N ALA A 22 5.35 -25.31 31.13
CA ALA A 22 5.03 -24.83 29.79
C ALA A 22 6.27 -24.11 29.25
N LYS A 23 6.95 -24.74 28.29
CA LYS A 23 8.05 -24.14 27.54
C LYS A 23 7.51 -22.92 26.78
N THR A 24 7.96 -21.73 27.15
CA THR A 24 7.77 -20.52 26.37
C THR A 24 8.57 -20.65 25.07
N ALA A 25 7.88 -20.97 23.98
CA ALA A 25 8.45 -20.86 22.64
C ALA A 25 8.63 -19.37 22.34
N ALA A 26 9.89 -18.91 22.36
CA ALA A 26 10.24 -17.57 21.93
C ALA A 26 9.76 -17.37 20.48
N ALA A 27 8.86 -16.41 20.27
CA ALA A 27 8.45 -15.95 18.96
C ALA A 27 9.70 -15.45 18.22
N LYS A 28 10.13 -16.21 17.21
CA LYS A 28 11.22 -15.86 16.32
C LYS A 28 10.73 -14.66 15.50
N LYS A 29 11.20 -13.45 15.84
CA LYS A 29 11.06 -12.26 14.99
C LYS A 29 11.56 -12.63 13.59
N THR A 30 10.65 -12.72 12.64
CA THR A 30 11.00 -12.77 11.22
C THR A 30 11.64 -11.43 10.91
N ALA A 31 12.96 -11.42 10.67
CA ALA A 31 13.65 -10.23 10.23
C ALA A 31 13.03 -9.80 8.89
N GLU A 32 12.58 -8.55 8.81
CA GLU A 32 12.17 -7.95 7.54
C GLU A 32 13.34 -8.08 6.55
N PRO A 33 13.07 -8.50 5.30
CA PRO A 33 14.12 -8.58 4.30
C PRO A 33 14.69 -7.17 4.10
N LYS A 34 16.01 -7.03 4.27
CA LYS A 34 16.70 -5.77 3.95
C LYS A 34 16.39 -5.41 2.49
N PRO A 35 15.99 -4.16 2.19
CA PRO A 35 15.72 -3.77 0.82
C PRO A 35 16.99 -3.93 0.00
N SER A 36 16.88 -4.71 -1.08
CA SER A 36 17.93 -4.86 -2.08
C SER A 36 17.49 -4.13 -3.33
N LEU A 37 18.37 -3.31 -3.88
CA LEU A 37 18.11 -2.59 -5.13
C LEU A 37 17.82 -3.58 -6.26
N GLY A 38 16.94 -3.16 -7.18
CA GLY A 38 16.71 -3.86 -8.44
C GLY A 38 17.99 -4.00 -9.27
N LYS A 39 17.93 -4.82 -10.32
CA LYS A 39 19.00 -4.90 -11.32
C LYS A 39 18.61 -4.02 -12.51
N GLY A 40 19.40 -3.01 -12.81
CA GLY A 40 19.14 -2.10 -13.91
C GLY A 40 20.25 -1.06 -14.09
N PRO A 41 20.13 -0.18 -15.09
CA PRO A 41 21.04 0.94 -15.28
C PRO A 41 21.11 1.81 -14.02
N VAL A 42 22.32 2.21 -13.64
CA VAL A 42 22.57 2.96 -12.41
C VAL A 42 22.82 4.43 -12.74
N GLY A 43 22.06 5.31 -12.08
CA GLY A 43 22.28 6.74 -12.03
C GLY A 43 22.73 7.19 -10.64
N LYS A 44 23.01 8.49 -10.51
CA LYS A 44 23.41 9.12 -9.24
C LYS A 44 22.57 10.36 -8.98
N VAL A 45 22.16 10.55 -7.72
CA VAL A 45 21.46 11.77 -7.30
C VAL A 45 22.36 12.99 -7.53
N SER A 46 21.90 13.94 -8.35
CA SER A 46 22.62 15.21 -8.59
C SER A 46 22.12 16.31 -7.65
N GLN A 47 20.81 16.37 -7.41
CA GLN A 47 20.18 17.40 -6.58
C GLN A 47 18.91 16.88 -5.89
N VAL A 48 18.61 17.44 -4.71
CA VAL A 48 17.40 17.16 -3.93
C VAL A 48 16.77 18.50 -3.55
N ILE A 49 15.52 18.71 -3.91
CA ILE A 49 14.71 19.90 -3.59
C ILE A 49 13.33 19.45 -3.11
N GLY A 50 13.19 19.24 -1.80
CA GLY A 50 11.97 18.67 -1.24
C GLY A 50 11.67 17.30 -1.86
N ALA A 51 10.45 17.11 -2.37
CA ALA A 51 10.05 15.87 -3.06
C ALA A 51 10.63 15.71 -4.48
N VAL A 52 11.29 16.74 -5.02
CA VAL A 52 11.88 16.71 -6.35
C VAL A 52 13.34 16.26 -6.24
N VAL A 53 13.71 15.20 -6.96
CA VAL A 53 15.06 14.65 -6.97
C VAL A 53 15.55 14.60 -8.41
N ASP A 54 16.66 15.26 -8.70
CA ASP A 54 17.30 15.17 -10.00
C ASP A 54 18.35 14.05 -9.95
N VAL A 55 18.34 13.18 -10.97
CA VAL A 55 19.20 11.99 -11.07
C VAL A 55 19.94 12.06 -12.41
N SER A 56 21.26 12.04 -12.34
CA SER A 56 22.13 11.99 -13.52
C SER A 56 22.47 10.55 -13.85
N PHE A 57 22.29 10.17 -15.10
CA PHE A 57 22.69 8.89 -15.64
C PHE A 57 23.89 9.05 -16.59
N GLY A 58 24.60 7.95 -16.80
CA GLY A 58 25.67 7.87 -17.80
C GLY A 58 25.09 7.77 -19.21
N ASP A 59 25.19 6.59 -19.82
CA ASP A 59 24.81 6.39 -21.23
C ASP A 59 23.32 6.05 -21.44
N HIS A 60 22.58 5.76 -20.36
CA HIS A 60 21.17 5.34 -20.41
C HIS A 60 20.28 6.40 -19.76
N LEU A 61 19.31 6.94 -20.49
CA LEU A 61 18.33 7.87 -19.95
C LEU A 61 16.98 7.17 -19.77
N PRO A 62 16.48 6.99 -18.53
CA PRO A 62 15.19 6.36 -18.30
C PRO A 62 14.03 7.12 -18.94
N GLU A 63 13.00 6.40 -19.39
CA GLU A 63 11.82 7.02 -19.98
C GLU A 63 11.02 7.83 -18.95
N ILE A 64 10.24 8.80 -19.43
CA ILE A 64 9.28 9.51 -18.58
C ILE A 64 8.26 8.49 -18.06
N LEU A 65 7.87 8.63 -16.78
CA LEU A 65 7.01 7.73 -16.02
C LEU A 65 7.67 6.42 -15.55
N ASN A 66 8.95 6.17 -15.86
CA ASN A 66 9.67 5.03 -15.27
C ASN A 66 9.86 5.22 -13.77
N GLY A 67 9.74 4.11 -13.04
CA GLY A 67 10.12 4.04 -11.64
C GLY A 67 11.64 3.87 -11.49
N LEU A 68 12.23 4.64 -10.60
CA LEU A 68 13.60 4.46 -10.13
C LEU A 68 13.58 4.06 -8.65
N GLU A 69 14.62 3.37 -8.21
CA GLU A 69 14.73 2.88 -6.85
C GLU A 69 16.08 3.22 -6.22
N THR A 70 16.05 3.65 -4.96
CA THR A 70 17.24 3.84 -4.13
C THR A 70 16.98 3.36 -2.71
N ILE A 71 18.03 3.22 -1.90
CA ILE A 71 17.91 2.89 -0.47
C ILE A 71 18.17 4.16 0.34
N ASN A 72 17.15 4.68 1.02
CA ASN A 72 17.28 5.81 1.92
C ASN A 72 17.08 5.35 3.37
N ASN A 73 18.03 5.61 4.27
CA ASN A 73 17.97 5.21 5.68
C ASN A 73 17.64 3.72 5.93
N GLY A 74 18.07 2.84 5.03
CA GLY A 74 17.78 1.40 5.11
C GLY A 74 16.37 1.00 4.67
N GLN A 75 15.60 1.92 4.10
CA GLN A 75 14.30 1.70 3.49
C GLN A 75 14.35 1.91 1.98
N ARG A 76 13.44 1.26 1.28
CA ARG A 76 13.28 1.38 -0.16
C ARG A 76 12.57 2.70 -0.48
N LEU A 77 13.23 3.56 -1.25
CA LEU A 77 12.65 4.80 -1.76
C LEU A 77 12.46 4.68 -3.27
N VAL A 78 11.23 4.91 -3.72
CA VAL A 78 10.87 4.92 -5.15
C VAL A 78 10.72 6.35 -5.62
N LEU A 79 11.29 6.64 -6.79
CA LEU A 79 11.18 7.91 -7.50
C LEU A 79 10.49 7.65 -8.85
N GLU A 80 9.68 8.57 -9.34
CA GLU A 80 9.10 8.49 -10.69
C GLU A 80 9.70 9.58 -11.57
N VAL A 81 10.15 9.23 -12.78
CA VAL A 81 10.66 10.20 -13.74
C VAL A 81 9.53 11.07 -14.27
N ALA A 82 9.60 12.38 -14.03
CA ALA A 82 8.59 13.34 -14.48
C ALA A 82 9.00 14.06 -15.77
N GLN A 83 10.30 14.34 -15.96
CA GLN A 83 10.80 15.04 -17.15
C GLN A 83 12.30 14.81 -17.36
N HIS A 84 12.77 15.04 -18.57
CA HIS A 84 14.19 15.08 -18.91
C HIS A 84 14.70 16.53 -18.88
N LEU A 85 15.82 16.78 -18.20
CA LEU A 85 16.41 18.11 -18.08
C LEU A 85 17.50 18.39 -19.12
N GLY A 86 18.02 17.35 -19.78
CA GLY A 86 19.23 17.41 -20.60
C GLY A 86 20.47 16.92 -19.84
N GLU A 87 21.62 16.85 -20.51
CA GLU A 87 22.89 16.38 -19.91
C GLU A 87 22.76 15.04 -19.17
N ASN A 88 22.02 14.11 -19.78
CA ASN A 88 21.67 12.80 -19.22
C ASN A 88 21.06 12.85 -17.80
N THR A 89 20.38 13.95 -17.46
CA THR A 89 19.73 14.15 -16.17
C THR A 89 18.22 14.10 -16.31
N VAL A 90 17.58 13.34 -15.42
CA VAL A 90 16.13 13.27 -15.28
C VAL A 90 15.71 13.96 -13.99
N ARG A 91 14.56 14.61 -14.02
CA ARG A 91 13.88 15.10 -12.82
C ARG A 91 12.83 14.11 -12.41
N THR A 92 12.87 13.74 -11.14
CA THR A 92 12.00 12.73 -10.56
C THR A 92 11.20 13.28 -9.39
N ILE A 93 10.08 12.65 -9.09
CA ILE A 93 9.25 12.92 -7.92
C ILE A 93 9.37 11.73 -6.99
N ALA A 94 9.74 11.97 -5.74
CA ALA A 94 9.82 10.94 -4.72
C ALA A 94 8.43 10.53 -4.23
N MET A 95 8.21 9.22 -4.10
CA MET A 95 6.95 8.65 -3.58
C MET A 95 6.89 8.64 -2.05
N ASP A 96 7.99 8.95 -1.38
CA ASP A 96 8.12 9.05 0.07
C ASP A 96 9.15 10.14 0.43
N SER A 97 9.40 10.35 1.73
CA SER A 97 10.33 11.36 2.23
C SER A 97 11.74 11.22 1.66
N THR A 98 12.29 12.36 1.21
CA THR A 98 13.67 12.49 0.72
C THR A 98 14.65 12.91 1.82
N GLU A 99 14.20 13.00 3.07
CA GLU A 99 15.08 13.31 4.20
C GLU A 99 16.17 12.24 4.35
N GLY A 100 17.42 12.69 4.43
CA GLY A 100 18.59 11.80 4.49
C GLY A 100 19.15 11.38 3.12
N LEU A 101 18.48 11.72 2.01
CA LEU A 101 18.99 11.45 0.68
C LEU A 101 20.20 12.34 0.38
N VAL A 102 21.30 11.74 -0.07
CA VAL A 102 22.56 12.46 -0.34
C VAL A 102 22.91 12.49 -1.82
N ARG A 103 23.61 13.53 -2.25
CA ARG A 103 24.13 13.62 -3.61
C ARG A 103 25.18 12.53 -3.86
N GLY A 104 25.21 12.04 -5.09
CA GLY A 104 26.07 10.92 -5.50
C GLY A 104 25.52 9.54 -5.14
N GLN A 105 24.42 9.47 -4.38
CA GLN A 105 23.78 8.22 -4.02
C GLN A 105 23.27 7.48 -5.26
N GLU A 106 23.47 6.17 -5.27
CA GLU A 106 23.08 5.31 -6.39
C GLU A 106 21.56 5.17 -6.48
N VAL A 107 21.07 5.27 -7.71
CA VAL A 107 19.66 5.12 -8.07
C VAL A 107 19.60 4.13 -9.22
N VAL A 108 18.74 3.14 -9.13
CA VAL A 108 18.57 2.12 -10.17
C VAL A 108 17.30 2.39 -10.96
N ASP A 109 17.41 2.42 -12.29
CA ASP A 109 16.25 2.41 -13.16
C ASP A 109 15.60 1.03 -13.18
N LEU A 110 14.31 0.98 -12.90
CA LEU A 110 13.55 -0.26 -12.95
C LEU A 110 13.20 -0.65 -14.39
N GLY A 111 13.27 0.28 -15.35
CA GLY A 111 12.99 0.05 -16.77
C GLY A 111 11.49 -0.02 -17.11
N GLN A 112 10.61 0.15 -16.12
CA GLN A 112 9.18 0.25 -16.29
C GLN A 112 8.56 1.22 -15.28
N PRO A 113 7.32 1.69 -15.52
CA PRO A 113 6.59 2.47 -14.53
C PRO A 113 6.36 1.73 -13.22
N ILE A 114 6.04 2.50 -12.17
CA ILE A 114 5.59 1.95 -10.89
C ILE A 114 4.44 0.97 -11.16
N SER A 115 4.61 -0.25 -10.69
CA SER A 115 3.67 -1.34 -10.92
C SER A 115 3.14 -1.85 -9.59
N VAL A 116 1.83 -1.97 -9.47
CA VAL A 116 1.11 -2.34 -8.24
C VAL A 116 0.49 -3.74 -8.36
N PRO A 117 0.30 -4.48 -7.26
CA PRO A 117 -0.41 -5.75 -7.29
C PRO A 117 -1.88 -5.53 -7.69
N VAL A 118 -2.43 -6.45 -8.48
CA VAL A 118 -3.84 -6.46 -8.89
C VAL A 118 -4.42 -7.87 -8.74
N GLY A 119 -5.74 -7.97 -8.71
CA GLY A 119 -6.46 -9.24 -8.54
C GLY A 119 -7.35 -9.24 -7.31
N GLU A 120 -8.10 -10.33 -7.14
CA GLU A 120 -9.01 -10.51 -6.00
C GLU A 120 -8.24 -10.53 -4.67
N GLU A 121 -6.95 -10.88 -4.69
CA GLU A 121 -6.08 -10.93 -3.50
C GLU A 121 -5.79 -9.56 -2.89
N THR A 122 -6.09 -8.48 -3.62
CA THR A 122 -5.98 -7.10 -3.13
C THR A 122 -7.24 -6.62 -2.40
N LEU A 123 -8.36 -7.35 -2.49
CA LEU A 123 -9.62 -6.96 -1.85
C LEU A 123 -9.47 -6.95 -0.32
N GLY A 124 -9.93 -5.87 0.30
CA GLY A 124 -9.84 -5.67 1.76
C GLY A 124 -8.44 -5.32 2.27
N ARG A 125 -7.45 -5.16 1.38
CA ARG A 125 -6.09 -4.74 1.74
C ARG A 125 -5.93 -3.22 1.65
N ILE A 126 -5.04 -2.67 2.46
CA ILE A 126 -4.63 -1.25 2.34
C ILE A 126 -3.24 -1.20 1.72
N LEU A 127 -3.14 -0.64 0.52
CA LEU A 127 -1.91 -0.52 -0.25
C LEU A 127 -1.50 0.95 -0.38
N ASN A 128 -0.19 1.21 -0.32
CA ASN A 128 0.35 2.52 -0.64
C ASN A 128 0.50 2.72 -2.16
N VAL A 129 0.99 3.89 -2.57
CA VAL A 129 1.13 4.29 -3.99
C VAL A 129 2.04 3.37 -4.81
N ILE A 130 3.03 2.73 -4.18
CA ILE A 130 3.95 1.79 -4.83
C ILE A 130 3.47 0.33 -4.75
N GLY A 131 2.28 0.10 -4.17
CA GLY A 131 1.64 -1.21 -4.10
C GLY A 131 2.14 -2.10 -2.96
N GLU A 132 2.75 -1.52 -1.94
CA GLU A 132 3.16 -2.23 -0.72
C GLU A 132 2.04 -2.17 0.33
N PRO A 133 1.79 -3.29 1.05
CA PRO A 133 0.75 -3.32 2.07
C PRO A 133 1.16 -2.56 3.32
N ILE A 134 0.26 -1.71 3.82
CA ILE A 134 0.45 -0.90 5.04
C ILE A 134 -0.55 -1.27 6.15
N ASP A 135 -1.25 -2.39 6.00
CA ASP A 135 -2.30 -2.88 6.91
C ASP A 135 -1.79 -3.89 7.95
N GLU A 136 -0.48 -4.10 8.04
CA GLU A 136 0.16 -5.09 8.93
C GLU A 136 -0.33 -6.55 8.75
N ALA A 137 -1.10 -6.84 7.69
CA ALA A 137 -1.68 -8.16 7.42
C ALA A 137 -0.74 -9.08 6.59
N GLY A 138 0.56 -8.78 6.58
CA GLY A 138 1.58 -9.51 5.81
C GLY A 138 1.55 -9.19 4.30
N PRO A 139 2.33 -9.92 3.47
CA PRO A 139 2.43 -9.62 2.04
C PRO A 139 1.15 -9.97 1.27
N VAL A 140 0.83 -9.19 0.23
CA VAL A 140 -0.19 -9.56 -0.77
C VAL A 140 0.38 -10.64 -1.69
N LYS A 141 -0.24 -11.82 -1.69
CA LYS A 141 0.18 -12.93 -2.55
C LYS A 141 -0.56 -12.85 -3.88
N THR A 142 0.00 -12.11 -4.84
CA THR A 142 -0.50 -12.09 -6.22
C THR A 142 0.64 -12.32 -7.20
N THR A 143 0.32 -12.93 -8.34
CA THR A 143 1.24 -13.06 -9.48
C THR A 143 1.05 -11.93 -10.49
N ALA A 144 -0.08 -11.23 -10.43
CA ALA A 144 -0.42 -10.17 -11.37
C ALA A 144 -0.02 -8.80 -10.80
N ARG A 145 0.79 -8.07 -11.56
CA ARG A 145 1.10 -6.66 -11.31
C ARG A 145 0.76 -5.84 -12.54
N ARG A 146 0.32 -4.60 -12.34
CA ARG A 146 -0.02 -3.69 -13.44
C ARG A 146 0.61 -2.32 -13.20
N ALA A 147 1.13 -1.70 -14.26
CA ALA A 147 1.65 -0.34 -14.22
C ALA A 147 0.54 0.67 -13.91
N ILE A 148 0.83 1.67 -13.08
CA ILE A 148 -0.13 2.73 -12.72
C ILE A 148 -0.44 3.65 -13.90
N HIS A 149 0.53 3.83 -14.79
CA HIS A 149 0.38 4.59 -16.02
C HIS A 149 -0.12 3.66 -17.12
N GLN A 150 -1.33 3.92 -17.60
CA GLN A 150 -1.98 3.18 -18.67
C GLN A 150 -2.58 4.17 -19.66
N LYS A 151 -2.54 3.82 -20.95
CA LYS A 151 -3.29 4.59 -21.95
C LYS A 151 -4.78 4.48 -21.65
N ALA A 152 -5.51 5.55 -21.93
CA ALA A 152 -6.97 5.49 -21.92
C ALA A 152 -7.45 4.49 -22.99
N PRO A 153 -8.64 3.88 -22.82
CA PRO A 153 -9.24 3.04 -23.84
C PRO A 153 -9.36 3.76 -25.19
N ASP A 154 -9.10 3.04 -26.27
CA ASP A 154 -9.17 3.59 -27.62
C ASP A 154 -10.61 3.95 -28.00
N PHE A 155 -10.78 4.89 -28.94
CA PHE A 155 -12.12 5.34 -29.36
C PHE A 155 -13.03 4.19 -29.82
N VAL A 156 -12.46 3.16 -30.46
CA VAL A 156 -13.20 1.98 -30.94
C VAL A 156 -13.68 1.06 -29.81
N GLU A 157 -13.06 1.13 -28.63
CA GLU A 157 -13.45 0.33 -27.46
C GLU A 157 -14.49 1.06 -26.60
N GLN A 158 -14.77 2.33 -26.89
CA GLN A 158 -15.73 3.12 -26.12
C GLN A 158 -17.16 2.72 -26.50
N SER A 159 -17.92 2.29 -25.49
CA SER A 159 -19.35 2.04 -25.67
C SER A 159 -20.11 3.37 -25.82
N THR A 160 -21.04 3.41 -26.77
CA THR A 160 -21.98 4.53 -26.96
C THR A 160 -23.32 4.31 -26.25
N GLU A 161 -23.50 3.16 -25.61
CA GLU A 161 -24.75 2.82 -24.92
C GLU A 161 -24.85 3.53 -23.57
N ALA A 162 -25.91 4.31 -23.40
CA ALA A 162 -26.28 4.85 -22.11
C ALA A 162 -26.91 3.76 -21.24
N GLN A 163 -26.14 3.24 -20.27
CA GLN A 163 -26.61 2.25 -19.31
C GLN A 163 -26.69 2.87 -17.92
N ILE A 164 -27.78 2.60 -17.19
CA ILE A 164 -27.96 3.06 -15.81
C ILE A 164 -27.29 2.06 -14.85
N LEU A 165 -26.53 2.57 -13.89
CA LEU A 165 -26.04 1.87 -12.71
C LEU A 165 -27.07 2.08 -11.59
N VAL A 166 -27.89 1.06 -11.32
CA VAL A 166 -28.88 1.09 -10.24
C VAL A 166 -28.16 1.02 -8.90
N THR A 167 -28.38 2.02 -8.05
CA THR A 167 -27.70 2.15 -6.74
C THR A 167 -28.53 1.61 -5.58
N GLY A 168 -29.86 1.51 -5.76
CA GLY A 168 -30.79 1.18 -4.67
C GLY A 168 -31.15 2.39 -3.79
N ILE A 169 -30.54 3.55 -4.04
CA ILE A 169 -30.76 4.78 -3.28
C ILE A 169 -31.80 5.62 -4.02
N LYS A 170 -33.03 5.67 -3.48
CA LYS A 170 -34.18 6.32 -4.14
C LYS A 170 -33.90 7.73 -4.68
N VAL A 171 -33.22 8.58 -3.90
CA VAL A 171 -32.93 9.96 -4.31
C VAL A 171 -31.93 10.01 -5.47
N VAL A 172 -30.95 9.08 -5.49
CA VAL A 172 -29.97 8.97 -6.57
C VAL A 172 -30.62 8.38 -7.81
N ASP A 173 -31.25 7.21 -7.70
CA ASP A 173 -31.84 6.51 -8.84
C ASP A 173 -32.98 7.28 -9.51
N LEU A 174 -33.74 8.10 -8.76
CA LEU A 174 -34.85 8.88 -9.30
C LEU A 174 -34.43 10.25 -9.85
N LEU A 175 -33.59 11.00 -9.14
CA LEU A 175 -33.31 12.40 -9.48
C LEU A 175 -31.98 12.59 -10.22
N ALA A 176 -30.98 11.76 -9.94
CA ALA A 176 -29.65 11.89 -10.52
C ALA A 176 -29.04 10.49 -10.78
N PRO A 177 -29.65 9.68 -11.67
CA PRO A 177 -29.26 8.30 -11.90
C PRO A 177 -27.81 8.21 -12.38
N TYR A 178 -27.06 7.25 -11.84
CA TYR A 178 -25.67 7.04 -12.19
C TYR A 178 -25.56 6.32 -13.53
N ALA A 179 -24.69 6.80 -14.42
CA ALA A 179 -24.37 6.11 -15.67
C ALA A 179 -23.26 5.08 -15.42
N ARG A 180 -23.44 3.84 -15.88
CA ARG A 180 -22.41 2.80 -15.82
C ARG A 180 -21.20 3.23 -16.66
N GLY A 181 -20.00 3.18 -16.07
CA GLY A 181 -18.78 3.69 -16.71
C GLY A 181 -18.65 5.22 -16.71
N GLY A 182 -19.62 5.94 -16.13
CA GLY A 182 -19.58 7.40 -15.99
C GLY A 182 -18.70 7.87 -14.81
N LYS A 183 -18.42 9.17 -14.79
CA LYS A 183 -17.75 9.86 -13.67
C LYS A 183 -18.80 10.59 -12.84
N ILE A 184 -18.81 10.35 -11.53
CA ILE A 184 -19.79 10.91 -10.60
C ILE A 184 -19.06 11.80 -9.59
N GLY A 185 -19.56 13.02 -9.40
CA GLY A 185 -19.04 13.95 -8.39
C GLY A 185 -19.91 13.98 -7.13
N LEU A 186 -19.32 13.70 -5.96
CA LEU A 186 -19.98 13.86 -4.66
C LEU A 186 -19.55 15.18 -4.01
N PHE A 187 -20.32 16.24 -4.23
CA PHE A 187 -20.06 17.57 -3.67
C PHE A 187 -20.74 17.73 -2.31
N GLY A 188 -19.99 18.17 -1.29
CA GLY A 188 -20.55 18.43 0.04
C GLY A 188 -19.51 18.87 1.05
N GLY A 189 -19.96 19.47 2.16
CA GLY A 189 -19.12 19.94 3.26
C GLY A 189 -18.64 18.82 4.21
N ALA A 190 -18.09 19.20 5.36
CA ALA A 190 -17.80 18.26 6.43
C ALA A 190 -19.11 17.80 7.11
N GLY A 191 -19.18 16.53 7.52
CA GLY A 191 -20.33 15.99 8.27
C GLY A 191 -21.61 15.71 7.47
N VAL A 192 -21.64 15.97 6.16
CA VAL A 192 -22.86 15.78 5.32
C VAL A 192 -23.08 14.32 4.85
N GLY A 193 -22.36 13.36 5.42
CA GLY A 193 -22.58 11.93 5.12
C GLY A 193 -21.87 11.36 3.88
N LYS A 194 -20.90 12.08 3.27
CA LYS A 194 -20.17 11.57 2.08
C LYS A 194 -19.55 10.19 2.30
N THR A 195 -18.90 9.98 3.45
CA THR A 195 -18.26 8.69 3.79
C THR A 195 -19.28 7.57 3.95
N VAL A 196 -20.42 7.85 4.57
CA VAL A 196 -21.50 6.87 4.75
C VAL A 196 -22.08 6.49 3.39
N LEU A 197 -22.29 7.47 2.50
CA LEU A 197 -22.79 7.21 1.16
C LEU A 197 -21.83 6.32 0.34
N ILE A 198 -20.52 6.52 0.45
CA ILE A 198 -19.53 5.67 -0.24
C ILE A 198 -19.51 4.23 0.31
N GLN A 199 -19.81 4.02 1.59
CA GLN A 199 -19.88 2.68 2.17
C GLN A 199 -21.14 1.91 1.75
N GLU A 200 -22.20 2.62 1.37
CA GLU A 200 -23.49 2.03 0.95
C GLU A 200 -23.53 1.70 -0.55
N LEU A 201 -22.74 2.41 -1.38
CA LEU A 201 -22.61 2.19 -2.83
C LEU A 201 -21.81 0.91 -3.14
#